data_AF-A0A7L5Y4K6-F1
#
_entry.id   AF-A0A7L5Y4K6-F1
#
_cell.length_a   1.000
_cell.length_b   1.000
_cell.length_c   1.000
_cell.angle_alpha   90.00
_cell.angle_beta   90.00
_cell.angle_gamma   90.00
#
_symmetry.space_group_name_H-M   'P 1'
#
loop_
_entity.id
_entity.type
_entity.pdbx_description
1 polymer ?
#
loop_
_entity_poly.entity_id
_entity_poly.type
_entity_poly.pdbx_seq_one_letter_code
_entity_poly.pdbx_strand_id
1 'polypeptide(L)'
;MPKRRPSAEPSHALRAWAVAQLPWALMAAAVLVALGVRTPAALVSAGLLAAAGGLMLWQRMRRARVAEDEVASRLQEERETRSMENIRPLEWGDGLRSGHPLIDQQHEQLLSIINRIVHNGHRTHDRALMQSLLDLAVKKLREHFETEDALLRRIRFPEAEQHLAQHHWLMQTAETLAERYRSGEALIGEVLDFFVDDLMQRHMMRDDAAFALRPAVAA
;
A
#
# COMPACT_ATOMS: atom_id res chain seq x y z
N MET A 1 -34.83 -20.99 6.37
CA MET A 1 -35.90 -20.00 6.61
C MET A 1 -35.39 -18.61 6.26
N PRO A 2 -36.02 -17.85 5.35
CA PRO A 2 -35.56 -16.50 5.03
C PRO A 2 -36.03 -15.53 6.12
N LYS A 3 -35.09 -14.80 6.74
CA LYS A 3 -35.39 -13.70 7.67
C LYS A 3 -36.14 -12.60 6.90
N ARG A 4 -37.40 -12.35 7.26
CA ARG A 4 -38.19 -11.20 6.76
C ARG A 4 -37.42 -9.91 7.08
N ARG A 5 -37.20 -9.07 6.07
CA ARG A 5 -36.68 -7.71 6.28
C ARG A 5 -37.76 -6.91 7.03
N PRO A 6 -37.40 -6.11 8.05
CA PRO A 6 -38.36 -5.25 8.73
C PRO A 6 -38.88 -4.21 7.73
N SER A 7 -40.21 -4.11 7.60
CA SER A 7 -40.89 -3.07 6.84
C SER A 7 -40.65 -1.71 7.51
N ALA A 8 -39.93 -0.81 6.84
CA ALA A 8 -39.77 0.56 7.32
C ALA A 8 -41.12 1.29 7.33
N GLU A 9 -41.54 1.82 8.48
CA GLU A 9 -42.80 2.56 8.59
C GLU A 9 -42.76 3.89 7.82
N PRO A 10 -43.85 4.27 7.13
CA PRO A 10 -43.91 5.47 6.29
C PRO A 10 -43.67 6.79 7.05
N SER A 11 -43.86 6.80 8.38
CA SER A 11 -43.62 7.95 9.25
C SER A 11 -42.15 8.36 9.34
N HIS A 12 -41.21 7.41 9.20
CA HIS A 12 -39.77 7.68 9.27
C HIS A 12 -39.25 8.34 7.98
N ALA A 13 -39.77 7.92 6.82
CA ALA A 13 -39.37 8.47 5.52
C ALA A 13 -39.79 9.95 5.38
N LEU A 14 -40.99 10.30 5.84
CA LEU A 14 -41.49 11.68 5.84
C LEU A 14 -40.64 12.60 6.75
N ARG A 15 -40.28 12.12 7.94
CA ARG A 15 -39.41 12.86 8.86
C ARG A 15 -38.00 13.06 8.27
N ALA A 16 -37.42 12.03 7.66
CA ALA A 16 -36.11 12.11 7.03
C ALA A 16 -36.10 13.07 5.84
N TRP A 17 -37.15 13.04 5.01
CA TRP A 17 -37.32 13.99 3.91
C TRP A 17 -37.43 15.43 4.43
N ALA A 18 -38.26 15.67 5.45
CA ALA A 18 -38.45 17.01 6.02
C ALA A 18 -37.13 17.57 6.60
N VAL A 19 -36.38 16.76 7.34
CA VAL A 19 -35.06 17.14 7.87
C VAL A 19 -34.06 17.42 6.75
N ALA A 20 -34.11 16.67 5.64
CA ALA A 20 -33.24 16.89 4.50
C ALA A 20 -33.51 18.22 3.76
N GLN A 21 -34.75 18.72 3.78
CA GLN A 21 -35.13 20.00 3.15
C GLN A 21 -34.95 21.23 4.05
N LEU A 22 -34.80 21.02 5.36
CA LEU A 22 -34.69 22.09 6.35
C LEU A 22 -33.63 23.17 6.03
N PRO A 23 -32.41 22.84 5.55
CA PRO A 23 -31.41 23.86 5.22
C PRO A 23 -31.85 24.74 4.05
N TRP A 24 -32.47 24.13 3.03
CA TRP A 24 -33.01 24.85 1.86
C TRP A 24 -34.20 25.73 2.24
N ALA A 25 -35.06 25.26 3.14
CA ALA A 25 -36.17 26.04 3.68
C ALA A 25 -35.68 27.29 4.45
N LEU A 26 -34.62 27.16 5.25
CA LEU A 26 -34.01 28.29 5.95
C LEU A 26 -33.39 29.32 4.99
N MET A 27 -32.70 28.85 3.93
CA MET A 27 -32.15 29.73 2.90
C MET A 27 -33.26 30.48 2.13
N ALA A 28 -34.35 29.79 1.77
CA ALA A 28 -35.50 30.41 1.12
C ALA A 28 -36.19 31.43 2.03
N ALA A 29 -36.38 31.11 3.31
CA ALA A 29 -36.94 32.02 4.30
C ALA A 29 -36.07 33.27 4.49
N ALA A 30 -34.74 33.13 4.52
CA ALA A 30 -33.81 34.25 4.58
C ALA A 30 -34.02 35.23 3.42
N VAL A 31 -34.15 34.72 2.18
CA VAL A 31 -34.38 35.53 0.98
C VAL A 31 -35.73 36.25 1.05
N LEU A 32 -36.80 35.56 1.46
CA LEU A 32 -38.14 36.15 1.58
C LEU A 32 -38.18 37.28 2.62
N VAL A 33 -37.54 37.09 3.78
CA VAL A 33 -37.47 38.13 4.84
C VAL A 33 -36.68 39.35 4.35
N ALA A 34 -35.56 39.15 3.66
CA ALA A 34 -34.74 40.24 3.14
C ALA A 34 -35.46 41.07 2.05
N LEU A 35 -36.31 40.44 1.24
CA LEU A 35 -37.05 41.11 0.16
C LEU A 35 -38.36 41.76 0.64
N GLY A 36 -39.03 41.16 1.63
CA GLY A 36 -40.36 41.57 2.06
C GLY A 36 -40.40 42.78 2.99
N VAL A 37 -39.35 42.99 3.80
CA VAL A 37 -39.32 44.07 4.81
C VAL A 37 -37.92 44.70 4.87
N ARG A 38 -37.82 46.00 4.54
CA ARG A 38 -36.54 46.75 4.56
C ARG A 38 -36.28 47.42 5.90
N THR A 39 -36.41 46.69 7.00
CA THR A 39 -36.01 47.17 8.33
C THR A 39 -34.67 46.54 8.74
N PRO A 40 -33.86 47.23 9.58
CA PRO A 40 -32.61 46.66 10.08
C PRO A 40 -32.81 45.30 10.79
N ALA A 41 -33.90 45.15 11.54
CA ALA A 41 -34.24 43.91 12.23
C ALA A 41 -34.55 42.75 11.27
N ALA A 42 -35.20 43.02 10.15
CA ALA A 42 -35.48 42.01 9.11
C ALA A 42 -34.18 41.53 8.44
N LEU A 43 -33.23 42.45 8.17
CA LEU A 43 -31.93 42.10 7.61
C LEU A 43 -31.09 41.22 8.55
N VAL A 44 -31.08 41.52 9.86
CA VAL A 44 -30.40 40.67 10.85
C VAL A 44 -31.02 39.28 10.91
N SER A 45 -32.35 39.20 10.90
CA SER A 45 -33.08 37.92 10.93
C SER A 45 -32.82 37.07 9.69
N ALA A 46 -32.82 37.68 8.50
CA ALA A 46 -32.45 37.02 7.25
C ALA A 46 -31.01 36.48 7.29
N GLY A 47 -30.06 37.26 7.83
CA GLY A 47 -28.67 36.84 8.01
C GLY A 47 -28.53 35.61 8.92
N LEU A 48 -29.25 35.57 10.05
CA LEU A 48 -29.24 34.42 10.97
C LEU A 48 -29.80 33.15 10.32
N LEU A 49 -30.89 33.26 9.57
CA LEU A 49 -31.49 32.13 8.84
C LEU A 49 -30.55 31.58 7.75
N ALA A 50 -29.93 32.47 6.97
CA ALA A 50 -28.95 32.08 5.97
C ALA A 50 -27.72 31.41 6.61
N ALA A 51 -27.23 31.94 7.74
CA ALA A 51 -26.12 31.35 8.48
C ALA A 51 -26.47 29.94 9.02
N ALA A 52 -27.67 29.76 9.56
CA ALA A 52 -28.13 28.45 10.05
C ALA A 52 -28.27 27.42 8.91
N GLY A 53 -28.91 27.80 7.79
CA GLY A 53 -29.02 26.95 6.61
C GLY A 53 -27.66 26.59 6.01
N GLY A 54 -26.76 27.58 5.89
CA GLY A 54 -25.38 27.40 5.45
C GLY A 54 -24.57 26.47 6.35
N LEU A 55 -24.68 26.62 7.68
CA LEU A 55 -24.00 25.75 8.64
C LEU A 55 -24.47 24.29 8.51
N MET A 56 -25.77 24.06 8.34
CA MET A 56 -26.31 22.71 8.12
C MET A 56 -25.79 22.08 6.82
N LEU A 57 -25.76 22.83 5.72
CA LEU A 57 -25.20 22.34 4.44
C LEU A 57 -23.70 22.06 4.57
N TRP A 58 -22.95 22.94 5.25
CA TRP A 58 -21.53 22.73 5.53
C TRP A 58 -21.28 21.47 6.38
N GLN A 59 -22.04 21.28 7.46
CA GLN A 59 -21.96 20.07 8.30
C GLN A 59 -22.27 18.81 7.48
N ARG A 60 -23.27 18.88 6.59
CA ARG A 60 -23.64 17.76 5.71
C ARG A 60 -22.51 17.43 4.72
N MET A 61 -21.92 18.43 4.07
CA MET A 61 -20.78 18.23 3.18
C MET A 61 -19.57 17.68 3.92
N ARG A 62 -19.29 18.18 5.13
CA ARG A 62 -18.20 17.68 5.97
C ARG A 62 -18.40 16.21 6.34
N ARG A 63 -19.61 15.82 6.76
CA ARG A 63 -19.94 14.41 7.04
C ARG A 63 -19.83 13.53 5.80
N ALA A 64 -20.24 14.03 4.64
CA ALA A 64 -20.11 13.30 3.38
C ALA A 64 -18.64 13.04 3.04
N ARG A 65 -17.77 14.05 3.14
CA ARG A 65 -16.32 13.90 2.91
C ARG A 65 -15.67 12.91 3.89
N VAL A 66 -15.98 13.03 5.19
CA VAL A 66 -15.47 12.07 6.18
C VAL A 66 -15.93 10.65 5.87
N ALA A 67 -17.19 10.46 5.47
CA ALA A 67 -17.70 9.15 5.08
C ALA A 67 -17.01 8.61 3.81
N GLU A 68 -16.72 9.47 2.82
CA GLU A 68 -15.95 9.11 1.63
C GLU A 68 -14.51 8.68 2.00
N ASP A 69 -13.84 9.45 2.85
CA ASP A 69 -12.48 9.14 3.33
C ASP A 69 -12.45 7.84 4.14
N GLU A 70 -13.45 7.60 5.00
CA GLU A 70 -13.59 6.34 5.75
C GLU A 70 -13.79 5.14 4.81
N VAL A 71 -14.61 5.29 3.76
CA VAL A 71 -14.80 4.23 2.75
C VAL A 71 -13.52 3.99 1.97
N ALA A 72 -12.83 5.04 1.53
CA ALA A 72 -11.56 4.92 0.81
C ALA A 72 -10.48 4.22 1.65
N SER A 73 -10.37 4.58 2.94
CA SER A 73 -9.45 3.93 3.88
C SER A 73 -9.74 2.43 4.05
N ARG A 74 -11.02 2.06 4.24
CA ARG A 74 -11.41 0.64 4.33
C ARG A 74 -11.13 -0.14 3.06
N LEU A 75 -11.41 0.44 1.89
CA LEU A 75 -11.10 -0.20 0.61
C LEU A 75 -9.58 -0.39 0.44
N GLN A 76 -8.78 0.56 0.90
CA GLN A 76 -7.31 0.43 0.86
C GLN A 76 -6.84 -0.70 1.80
N GLU A 77 -7.35 -0.77 3.03
CA GLU A 77 -7.04 -1.83 3.99
C GLU A 77 -7.46 -3.22 3.46
N GLU A 78 -8.64 -3.32 2.83
CA GLU A 78 -9.09 -4.55 2.17
C GLU A 78 -8.18 -4.95 1.00
N ARG A 79 -7.72 -3.98 0.20
CA ARG A 79 -6.76 -4.23 -0.90
C ARG A 79 -5.41 -4.69 -0.37
N GLU A 80 -4.90 -4.06 0.68
CA GLU A 80 -3.64 -4.45 1.34
C GLU A 80 -3.75 -5.87 1.90
N THR A 81 -4.81 -6.15 2.66
CA THR A 81 -5.10 -7.49 3.21
C THR A 81 -5.18 -8.54 2.11
N ARG A 82 -5.92 -8.25 1.02
CA ARG A 82 -6.04 -9.16 -0.11
C ARG A 82 -4.71 -9.39 -0.82
N SER A 83 -3.88 -8.35 -0.97
CA SER A 83 -2.56 -8.49 -1.59
C SER A 83 -1.65 -9.43 -0.80
N MET A 84 -1.86 -9.54 0.52
CA MET A 84 -1.06 -10.39 1.39
C MET A 84 -1.63 -11.79 1.60
N GLU A 85 -2.88 -12.06 1.22
CA GLU A 85 -3.63 -13.28 1.56
C GLU A 85 -2.87 -14.59 1.28
N ASN A 86 -2.19 -14.64 0.13
CA ASN A 86 -1.46 -15.82 -0.34
C ASN A 86 0.04 -15.79 -0.01
N ILE A 87 0.54 -14.69 0.55
CA ILE A 87 1.96 -14.54 0.82
C ILE A 87 2.30 -15.28 2.11
N ARG A 88 3.34 -16.12 2.04
CA ARG A 88 3.82 -16.94 3.15
C ARG A 88 5.30 -16.67 3.38
N PRO A 89 5.78 -16.78 4.64
CA PRO A 89 7.21 -16.79 4.91
C PRO A 89 7.87 -17.93 4.13
N LEU A 90 9.08 -17.66 3.66
CA LEU A 90 9.91 -18.63 2.97
C LEU A 90 10.85 -19.30 3.97
N GLU A 91 11.07 -20.60 3.82
CA GLU A 91 12.05 -21.34 4.62
C GLU A 91 13.40 -21.40 3.91
N TRP A 92 14.48 -21.40 4.70
CA TRP A 92 15.79 -21.69 4.16
C TRP A 92 15.84 -23.15 3.69
N GLY A 93 16.39 -23.38 2.50
CA GLY A 93 16.49 -24.71 1.92
C GLY A 93 17.62 -24.79 0.91
N ASP A 94 17.93 -26.00 0.47
CA ASP A 94 19.06 -26.25 -0.43
C ASP A 94 18.96 -25.51 -1.76
N GLY A 95 17.74 -25.15 -2.19
CA GLY A 95 17.54 -24.31 -3.38
C GLY A 95 18.15 -22.91 -3.26
N LEU A 96 18.28 -22.35 -2.06
CA LEU A 96 18.90 -21.03 -1.85
C LEU A 96 20.41 -21.09 -1.64
N ARG A 97 21.01 -22.29 -1.68
CA ARG A 97 22.45 -22.46 -1.54
C ARG A 97 23.13 -22.28 -2.90
N SER A 98 23.98 -21.27 -2.98
CA SER A 98 24.95 -21.06 -4.05
C SER A 98 26.20 -21.93 -3.90
N GLY A 99 26.41 -22.53 -2.72
CA GLY A 99 27.63 -23.28 -2.40
C GLY A 99 28.84 -22.40 -2.08
N HIS A 100 28.73 -21.07 -2.17
CA HIS A 100 29.75 -20.14 -1.71
C HIS A 100 29.36 -19.58 -0.33
N PRO A 101 30.13 -19.84 0.75
CA PRO A 101 29.70 -19.53 2.12
C PRO A 101 29.29 -18.07 2.37
N LEU A 102 29.97 -17.11 1.72
CA LEU A 102 29.63 -15.69 1.85
C LEU A 102 28.32 -15.33 1.15
N ILE A 103 28.04 -15.92 -0.02
CA ILE A 103 26.81 -15.64 -0.78
C ILE A 103 25.63 -16.31 -0.06
N ASP A 104 25.81 -17.55 0.40
CA ASP A 104 24.80 -18.24 1.21
C ASP A 104 24.43 -17.44 2.47
N GLN A 105 25.41 -16.85 3.16
CA GLN A 105 25.15 -15.96 4.30
C GLN A 105 24.35 -14.71 3.90
N GLN A 106 24.62 -14.13 2.73
CA GLN A 106 23.88 -12.98 2.22
C GLN A 106 22.44 -13.35 1.83
N HIS A 107 22.22 -14.52 1.23
CA HIS A 107 20.88 -15.06 0.95
C HIS A 107 20.08 -15.26 2.24
N GLU A 108 20.66 -15.86 3.28
CA GLU A 108 20.01 -16.02 4.58
C GLU A 108 19.61 -14.67 5.20
N GLN A 109 20.47 -13.66 5.08
CA GLN A 109 20.17 -12.30 5.57
C GLN A 109 19.00 -11.66 4.81
N LEU A 110 18.99 -11.76 3.48
CA LEU A 110 17.90 -11.24 2.65
C LEU A 110 16.58 -11.98 2.96
N LEU A 111 16.62 -13.30 3.03
CA LEU A 111 15.48 -14.14 3.43
C LEU A 111 14.90 -13.71 4.78
N SER A 112 15.77 -13.49 5.78
CA SER A 112 15.35 -13.02 7.10
C SER A 112 14.63 -11.67 7.05
N ILE A 113 15.11 -10.73 6.24
CA ILE A 113 14.48 -9.42 6.07
C ILE A 113 13.12 -9.56 5.39
N ILE A 114 13.03 -10.33 4.29
CA ILE A 114 11.76 -10.56 3.59
C ILE A 114 10.74 -11.25 4.50
N ASN A 115 11.16 -12.25 5.26
CA ASN A 115 10.28 -12.91 6.23
C ASN A 115 9.79 -11.96 7.34
N ARG A 116 10.61 -11.00 7.77
CA ARG A 116 10.16 -9.94 8.68
C ARG A 116 9.13 -9.03 8.01
N ILE A 117 9.27 -8.73 6.73
CA ILE A 117 8.27 -7.95 5.98
C ILE A 117 6.96 -8.72 5.90
N VAL A 118 7.00 -9.99 5.48
CA VAL A 118 5.83 -10.88 5.43
C VAL A 118 5.14 -10.95 6.80
N HIS A 119 5.90 -11.20 7.86
CA HIS A 119 5.36 -11.31 9.21
C HIS A 119 4.67 -10.03 9.69
N ASN A 120 5.28 -8.87 9.45
CA ASN A 120 4.72 -7.59 9.90
C ASN A 120 3.56 -7.16 9.03
N GLY A 121 3.60 -7.32 7.71
CA GLY A 121 2.47 -6.95 6.86
C GLY A 121 1.19 -7.74 7.17
N HIS A 122 1.30 -8.98 7.65
CA HIS A 122 0.15 -9.76 8.13
C HIS A 122 -0.43 -9.29 9.48
N ARG A 123 0.33 -8.50 10.25
CA ARG A 123 0.01 -8.19 11.67
C ARG A 123 -0.17 -6.71 11.95
N THR A 124 0.50 -5.86 11.19
CA THR A 124 0.55 -4.42 11.40
C THR A 124 0.46 -3.71 10.05
N HIS A 125 -0.26 -2.59 10.05
CA HIS A 125 -0.27 -1.65 8.93
C HIS A 125 0.73 -0.49 9.20
N ASP A 126 1.81 -0.77 9.94
CA ASP A 126 2.83 0.23 10.25
C ASP A 126 3.71 0.49 9.02
N ARG A 127 3.29 1.50 8.25
CA ARG A 127 3.95 1.88 7.01
C ARG A 127 5.40 2.33 7.21
N ALA A 128 5.72 2.96 8.34
CA ALA A 128 7.08 3.43 8.62
C ALA A 128 8.03 2.27 8.89
N LEU A 129 7.57 1.27 9.66
CA LEU A 129 8.29 0.02 9.84
C LEU A 129 8.51 -0.71 8.50
N MET A 130 7.47 -0.77 7.66
CA MET A 130 7.56 -1.43 6.35
C MET A 130 8.53 -0.74 5.42
N GLN A 131 8.48 0.59 5.32
CA GLN A 131 9.46 1.37 4.55
C GLN A 131 10.89 1.11 5.06
N SER A 132 11.10 1.11 6.37
CA SER A 132 12.43 0.86 6.96
C SER A 132 12.96 -0.53 6.63
N LEU A 133 12.09 -1.55 6.62
CA LEU A 133 12.46 -2.91 6.25
C LEU A 133 12.73 -3.06 4.74
N LEU A 134 11.96 -2.37 3.89
CA LEU A 134 12.19 -2.33 2.44
C LEU A 134 13.50 -1.62 2.10
N ASP A 135 13.80 -0.48 2.73
CA ASP A 135 15.06 0.23 2.56
C ASP A 135 16.24 -0.65 2.98
N LEU A 136 16.08 -1.42 4.07
CA LEU A 136 17.08 -2.41 4.49
C LEU A 136 17.23 -3.56 3.48
N ALA A 137 16.12 -4.08 2.93
CA ALA A 137 16.15 -5.13 1.92
C ALA A 137 16.89 -4.66 0.66
N VAL A 138 16.53 -3.48 0.14
CA VAL A 138 17.16 -2.84 -1.03
C VAL A 138 18.65 -2.63 -0.79
N LYS A 139 19.05 -2.14 0.40
CA LYS A 139 20.46 -1.98 0.74
C LYS A 139 21.20 -3.32 0.74
N LYS A 140 20.64 -4.36 1.37
CA LYS A 140 21.27 -5.68 1.45
C LYS A 140 21.34 -6.37 0.10
N LEU A 141 20.36 -6.13 -0.76
CA LEU A 141 20.34 -6.64 -2.12
C LEU A 141 21.50 -6.05 -2.94
N ARG A 142 21.72 -4.75 -2.84
CA ARG A 142 22.86 -4.09 -3.49
C ARG A 142 24.21 -4.66 -3.04
N GLU A 143 24.40 -4.78 -1.72
CA GLU A 143 25.64 -5.33 -1.15
C GLU A 143 25.91 -6.77 -1.64
N HIS A 144 24.84 -7.57 -1.78
CA HIS A 144 24.91 -8.93 -2.30
C HIS A 144 25.32 -8.96 -3.77
N PHE A 145 24.63 -8.22 -4.66
CA PHE A 145 24.98 -8.15 -6.08
C PHE A 145 26.39 -7.60 -6.32
N GLU A 146 26.83 -6.59 -5.57
CA GLU A 146 28.21 -6.09 -5.65
C GLU A 146 29.25 -7.17 -5.31
N THR A 147 28.94 -8.00 -4.31
CA THR A 147 29.80 -9.11 -3.89
C THR A 147 29.86 -10.20 -4.96
N GLU A 148 28.70 -10.59 -5.48
CA GLU A 148 28.58 -11.63 -6.50
C GLU A 148 29.18 -11.21 -7.83
N ASP A 149 28.92 -9.99 -8.30
CA ASP A 149 29.52 -9.44 -9.52
C ASP A 149 31.05 -9.49 -9.47
N ALA A 150 31.63 -9.11 -8.32
CA ALA A 150 33.06 -9.16 -8.11
C ALA A 150 33.59 -10.60 -8.16
N LEU A 151 32.85 -11.55 -7.59
CA LEU A 151 33.18 -12.98 -7.63
C LEU A 151 33.13 -13.52 -9.07
N LEU A 152 32.04 -13.28 -9.79
CA LEU A 152 31.82 -13.75 -11.17
C LEU A 152 32.89 -13.23 -12.13
N ARG A 153 33.25 -11.94 -12.02
CA ARG A 153 34.37 -11.36 -12.79
C ARG A 153 35.70 -12.01 -12.43
N ARG A 154 35.96 -12.22 -11.14
CA ARG A 154 37.22 -12.81 -10.66
C ARG A 154 37.42 -14.24 -11.16
N ILE A 155 36.36 -15.05 -11.19
CA ILE A 155 36.41 -16.42 -11.69
C ILE A 155 36.27 -16.51 -13.22
N ARG A 156 36.10 -15.38 -13.91
CA ARG A 156 35.84 -15.29 -15.36
C ARG A 156 34.67 -16.20 -15.77
N PHE A 157 33.57 -16.11 -15.04
CA PHE A 157 32.40 -16.92 -15.33
C PHE A 157 31.88 -16.61 -16.75
N PRO A 158 31.67 -17.62 -17.62
CA PRO A 158 31.35 -17.39 -19.04
C PRO A 158 30.12 -16.52 -19.30
N GLU A 159 29.11 -16.57 -18.43
CA GLU A 159 27.84 -15.82 -18.60
C GLU A 159 27.76 -14.62 -17.64
N ALA A 160 28.89 -14.14 -17.11
CA ALA A 160 28.91 -13.06 -16.12
C ALA A 160 28.19 -11.79 -16.63
N GLU A 161 28.41 -11.36 -17.86
CA GLU A 161 27.77 -10.16 -18.41
C GLU A 161 26.23 -10.27 -18.46
N GLN A 162 25.70 -11.46 -18.77
CA GLN A 162 24.26 -11.71 -18.75
C GLN A 162 23.72 -11.61 -17.33
N HIS A 163 24.43 -12.21 -16.37
CA HIS A 163 24.02 -12.21 -14.97
C HIS A 163 24.07 -10.82 -14.33
N LEU A 164 25.12 -10.04 -14.60
CA LEU A 164 25.24 -8.64 -14.21
C LEU A 164 24.09 -7.77 -14.76
N ALA A 165 23.65 -8.05 -15.99
CA ALA A 165 22.49 -7.36 -16.56
C ALA A 165 21.18 -7.74 -15.84
N GLN A 166 21.03 -8.99 -15.39
CA GLN A 166 19.91 -9.42 -14.54
C GLN A 166 19.94 -8.68 -13.19
N HIS A 167 21.10 -8.57 -12.54
CA HIS A 167 21.26 -7.80 -11.29
C HIS A 167 20.82 -6.34 -11.45
N HIS A 168 21.23 -5.69 -12.54
CA HIS A 168 20.82 -4.31 -12.80
C HIS A 168 19.30 -4.17 -12.93
N TRP A 169 18.64 -5.09 -13.64
CA TRP A 169 17.17 -5.09 -13.77
C TRP A 169 16.46 -5.36 -12.43
N LEU A 170 16.93 -6.35 -11.66
CA LEU A 170 16.39 -6.67 -10.34
C LEU A 170 16.52 -5.50 -9.38
N MET A 171 17.70 -4.87 -9.34
CA MET A 171 17.98 -3.73 -8.48
C MET A 171 17.07 -2.53 -8.82
N GLN A 172 16.97 -2.18 -10.10
CA GLN A 172 16.12 -1.08 -10.55
C GLN A 172 14.64 -1.33 -10.23
N THR A 173 14.19 -2.58 -10.38
CA THR A 173 12.81 -2.97 -10.06
C THR A 173 12.54 -2.90 -8.57
N ALA A 174 13.46 -3.38 -7.73
CA ALA A 174 13.37 -3.30 -6.28
C ALA A 174 13.27 -1.85 -5.79
N GLU A 175 14.10 -0.95 -6.32
CA GLU A 175 14.06 0.49 -5.99
C GLU A 175 12.74 1.13 -6.43
N THR A 176 12.28 0.83 -7.64
CA THR A 176 11.02 1.36 -8.18
C THR A 176 9.83 0.91 -7.34
N LEU A 177 9.78 -0.36 -6.95
CA LEU A 177 8.72 -0.90 -6.10
C LEU A 177 8.77 -0.32 -4.68
N ALA A 178 9.96 -0.15 -4.12
CA ALA A 178 10.12 0.51 -2.81
C ALA A 178 9.62 1.97 -2.83
N GLU A 179 9.90 2.72 -3.90
CA GLU A 179 9.41 4.10 -4.05
C GLU A 179 7.91 4.18 -4.31
N ARG A 180 7.37 3.28 -5.15
CA ARG A 180 5.90 3.17 -5.36
C ARG A 180 5.18 2.80 -4.06
N TYR A 181 5.78 1.93 -3.25
CA TYR A 181 5.25 1.66 -1.91
C TYR A 181 5.37 2.90 -1.01
N ARG A 182 6.48 3.63 -1.04
CA ARG A 182 6.65 4.85 -0.25
C ARG A 182 5.59 5.91 -0.57
N SER A 183 5.27 6.11 -1.85
CA SER A 183 4.29 7.07 -2.35
C SER A 183 2.82 6.66 -2.21
N GLY A 184 2.53 5.38 -1.93
CA GLY A 184 1.14 4.89 -1.85
C GLY A 184 0.60 4.28 -3.13
N GLU A 185 1.41 4.20 -4.19
CA GLU A 185 1.03 3.70 -5.50
C GLU A 185 1.10 2.16 -5.63
N ALA A 186 1.87 1.49 -4.76
CA ALA A 186 1.95 0.04 -4.70
C ALA A 186 1.52 -0.49 -3.33
N LEU A 187 0.86 -1.65 -3.35
CA LEU A 187 0.56 -2.44 -2.16
C LEU A 187 1.80 -3.25 -1.75
N ILE A 188 1.90 -3.58 -0.46
CA ILE A 188 3.05 -4.37 0.04
C ILE A 188 3.10 -5.77 -0.59
N GLY A 189 1.95 -6.36 -0.92
CA GLY A 189 1.89 -7.65 -1.61
C GLY A 189 2.57 -7.62 -2.97
N GLU A 190 2.35 -6.56 -3.76
CA GLU A 190 3.04 -6.40 -5.07
C GLU A 190 4.56 -6.36 -4.93
N VAL A 191 5.06 -5.73 -3.86
CA VAL A 191 6.50 -5.65 -3.57
C VAL A 191 7.03 -7.03 -3.18
N LEU A 192 6.31 -7.74 -2.32
CA LEU A 192 6.69 -9.07 -1.85
C LEU A 192 6.63 -10.11 -2.97
N ASP A 193 5.67 -10.04 -3.89
CA ASP A 193 5.60 -10.90 -5.06
C ASP A 193 6.90 -10.83 -5.88
N PHE A 194 7.42 -9.62 -6.11
CA PHE A 194 8.71 -9.44 -6.78
C PHE A 194 9.88 -10.08 -6.00
N PHE A 195 9.98 -9.81 -4.69
CA PHE A 195 11.08 -10.35 -3.88
C PHE A 195 11.03 -11.88 -3.79
N VAL A 196 9.84 -12.47 -3.75
CA VAL A 196 9.64 -13.92 -3.61
C VAL A 196 9.80 -14.63 -4.96
N ASP A 197 9.14 -14.15 -6.01
CA ASP A 197 9.10 -14.83 -7.30
C ASP A 197 10.30 -14.51 -8.18
N ASP A 198 10.59 -13.23 -8.41
CA ASP A 198 11.64 -12.82 -9.35
C ASP A 198 13.03 -12.88 -8.71
N LEU A 199 13.17 -12.37 -7.48
CA LEU A 199 14.47 -12.38 -6.82
C LEU A 199 14.81 -13.76 -6.23
N MET A 200 14.04 -14.27 -5.28
CA MET A 200 14.43 -15.49 -4.57
C MET A 200 14.27 -16.74 -5.44
N GLN A 201 13.09 -16.96 -6.03
CA GLN A 201 12.83 -18.20 -6.76
C GLN A 201 13.45 -18.26 -8.15
N ARG A 202 13.45 -17.15 -8.91
CA ARG A 202 13.97 -17.15 -10.27
C ARG A 202 15.45 -16.86 -10.34
N HIS A 203 15.96 -15.94 -9.54
CA HIS A 203 17.36 -15.56 -9.59
C HIS A 203 18.18 -16.39 -8.59
N MET A 204 17.99 -16.21 -7.28
CA MET A 204 18.82 -16.90 -6.28
C MET A 204 18.75 -18.43 -6.36
N MET A 205 17.56 -18.99 -6.54
CA MET A 205 17.40 -20.44 -6.58
C MET A 205 17.81 -21.10 -7.90
N ARG A 206 17.87 -20.36 -9.02
CA ARG A 206 18.16 -20.96 -10.34
C ARG A 206 19.48 -20.49 -10.91
N ASP A 207 19.73 -19.19 -10.87
CA ASP A 207 20.88 -18.57 -11.50
C ASP A 207 22.09 -18.68 -10.56
N ASP A 208 21.95 -18.32 -9.28
CA ASP A 208 23.09 -18.31 -8.34
C ASP A 208 23.56 -19.71 -7.95
N ALA A 209 22.63 -20.68 -7.98
CA ALA A 209 22.94 -22.10 -7.82
C ALA A 209 23.86 -22.64 -8.94
N ALA A 210 23.91 -22.01 -10.11
CA ALA A 210 24.69 -22.46 -11.25
C ALA A 210 26.21 -22.25 -11.09
N PHE A 211 26.64 -21.35 -10.19
CA PHE A 211 28.06 -21.03 -9.98
C PHE A 211 28.80 -22.05 -9.11
N ALA A 212 28.06 -22.81 -8.29
CA ALA A 212 28.55 -23.70 -7.24
C ALA A 212 29.49 -24.84 -7.71
N LEU A 213 29.47 -25.18 -9.00
CA LEU A 213 30.02 -26.46 -9.49
C LEU A 213 31.16 -26.34 -10.50
N ARG A 214 31.65 -25.14 -10.78
CA ARG A 214 32.83 -24.99 -11.65
C ARG A 214 34.05 -24.76 -10.78
N PRO A 215 34.91 -25.78 -10.54
CA PRO A 215 36.20 -25.52 -9.92
C PRO A 215 36.88 -24.43 -10.72
N ALA A 216 37.39 -23.42 -10.02
CA ALA A 216 38.22 -22.38 -10.61
C ALA A 216 39.19 -23.09 -11.55
N VAL A 217 39.10 -22.83 -12.85
CA VAL A 217 40.03 -23.39 -13.83
C VAL A 217 41.41 -23.05 -13.30
N ALA A 218 42.13 -24.08 -12.84
CA ALA A 218 43.45 -23.93 -12.27
C ALA A 218 44.31 -23.18 -13.30
N ALA A 219 44.76 -22.00 -12.91
CA ALA A 219 45.70 -21.20 -13.68
C ALA A 219 47.09 -21.85 -13.65
#